data_AF-A0A1Q3FUZ3-F1
#
_entry.id   AF-A0A1Q3FUZ3-F1
#
_cell.length_a   1.000
_cell.length_b   1.000
_cell.length_c   1.000
_cell.angle_alpha   90.00
_cell.angle_beta   90.00
_cell.angle_gamma   90.00
#
_symmetry.space_group_name_H-M   'P 1'
#
loop_
_entity.id
_entity.type
_entity.pdbx_description
1 polymer ?
#
loop_
_entity_poly.entity_id
_entity_poly.type
_entity_poly.pdbx_seq_one_letter_code
_entity_poly.pdbx_strand_id
1 'polypeptide(L)'
;MAANLQQSGTLLDVLKKKMRQTKEEMEKYKDECEEFHKKLQGEVMRREEAESEVAALNRRIQLLEEDLERSEERLASATAKLSEASAAADESERARKILENRSLADEERMDALENQLKEARFLAEEADKKYDEVARKLAMVEADLERAEERAEAGEGKIVELEEELRVVGNNLKSLEVSEEKANQREEEYKNQIKTLTTRLKEAEARAEFAERSVQKLQKEVDRLEDELIIEKIRFAEIGDDLDFAFVDLIPGVDPIWSERRPKPKTPPPAPKVPTPPPVKEEPMVEAAAAAGVEGAAPEGAAAPAAEARPPSPFDLQKHFPPEGAEVPYVRSATGSTPPRDIVAEAAAEPPAEA
;
A
#
# COMPACT_ATOMS: atom_id res chain seq x y z
N MET A 1 -93.21 62.34 -199.01
CA MET A 1 -92.20 63.41 -198.85
C MET A 1 -91.65 63.34 -197.43
N ALA A 2 -90.56 64.05 -197.11
CA ALA A 2 -89.99 64.13 -195.74
C ALA A 2 -90.94 64.88 -194.78
N ALA A 3 -90.80 64.87 -193.45
CA ALA A 3 -89.73 64.37 -192.56
C ALA A 3 -90.35 63.57 -191.37
N ASN A 4 -89.85 63.43 -190.13
CA ASN A 4 -88.72 64.03 -189.39
C ASN A 4 -88.21 63.13 -188.22
N LEU A 5 -87.16 63.58 -187.52
CA LEU A 5 -86.58 63.01 -186.30
C LEU A 5 -87.48 63.15 -185.06
N GLN A 6 -87.59 62.08 -184.24
CA GLN A 6 -87.34 62.05 -182.77
C GLN A 6 -87.90 60.76 -182.11
N GLN A 7 -87.07 59.73 -181.86
CA GLN A 7 -87.34 58.73 -180.80
C GLN A 7 -86.18 57.78 -180.41
N SER A 8 -85.01 57.88 -181.03
CA SER A 8 -83.87 56.96 -180.82
C SER A 8 -83.19 57.00 -179.44
N GLY A 9 -83.58 57.90 -178.52
CA GLY A 9 -83.04 57.95 -177.15
C GLY A 9 -83.72 57.00 -176.16
N THR A 10 -85.03 56.78 -176.29
CA THR A 10 -85.87 56.28 -175.19
C THR A 10 -85.51 54.87 -174.69
N LEU A 11 -85.34 53.90 -175.60
CA LEU A 11 -84.98 52.53 -175.22
C LEU A 11 -83.56 52.44 -174.62
N LEU A 12 -82.63 53.23 -175.18
CA LEU A 12 -81.26 53.32 -174.68
C LEU A 12 -81.24 53.91 -173.26
N ASP A 13 -82.08 54.91 -172.99
CA ASP A 13 -82.17 55.54 -171.67
C ASP A 13 -82.90 54.67 -170.63
N VAL A 14 -83.87 53.85 -171.03
CA VAL A 14 -84.43 52.80 -170.14
C VAL A 14 -83.39 51.73 -169.82
N LEU A 15 -82.58 51.30 -170.80
CA LEU A 15 -81.51 50.33 -170.56
C LEU A 15 -80.40 50.92 -169.67
N LYS A 16 -79.97 52.17 -169.93
CA LYS A 16 -79.07 52.92 -169.04
C LYS A 16 -79.65 53.05 -167.63
N LYS A 17 -80.95 53.39 -167.49
CA LYS A 17 -81.60 53.51 -166.18
C LYS A 17 -81.62 52.18 -165.44
N LYS A 18 -81.93 51.07 -166.12
CA LYS A 18 -81.92 49.74 -165.50
C LYS A 18 -80.50 49.27 -165.16
N MET A 19 -79.52 49.45 -166.04
CA MET A 19 -78.10 49.18 -165.74
C MET A 19 -77.58 50.03 -164.57
N ARG A 20 -77.96 51.31 -164.53
CA ARG A 20 -77.64 52.23 -163.43
C ARG A 20 -78.29 51.76 -162.14
N GLN A 21 -79.58 51.43 -162.15
CA GLN A 21 -80.28 50.93 -160.98
C GLN A 21 -79.69 49.61 -160.48
N THR A 22 -79.41 48.63 -161.36
CA THR A 22 -78.73 47.38 -160.96
C THR A 22 -77.30 47.62 -160.48
N LYS A 23 -76.65 48.71 -160.92
CA LYS A 23 -75.34 49.12 -160.40
C LYS A 23 -75.48 49.78 -159.03
N GLU A 24 -76.45 50.67 -158.83
CA GLU A 24 -76.77 51.28 -157.53
C GLU A 24 -77.20 50.22 -156.51
N GLU A 25 -77.93 49.18 -156.93
CA GLU A 25 -78.26 47.99 -156.13
C GLU A 25 -77.03 47.11 -155.84
N MET A 26 -76.14 46.89 -156.82
CA MET A 26 -74.86 46.17 -156.61
C MET A 26 -73.90 46.91 -155.67
N GLU A 27 -73.75 48.23 -155.83
CA GLU A 27 -72.94 49.06 -154.92
C GLU A 27 -73.57 49.04 -153.52
N LYS A 28 -74.91 49.18 -153.40
CA LYS A 28 -75.61 49.07 -152.09
C LYS A 28 -75.42 47.71 -151.42
N TYR A 29 -75.59 46.60 -152.14
CA TYR A 29 -75.34 45.27 -151.56
C TYR A 29 -73.86 45.04 -151.23
N LYS A 30 -72.94 45.64 -151.98
CA LYS A 30 -71.50 45.62 -151.69
C LYS A 30 -71.18 46.43 -150.43
N ASP A 31 -71.74 47.63 -150.29
CA ASP A 31 -71.60 48.48 -149.10
C ASP A 31 -72.20 47.81 -147.86
N GLU A 32 -73.38 47.19 -147.99
CA GLU A 32 -73.99 46.37 -146.92
C GLU A 32 -73.11 45.16 -146.58
N CYS A 33 -72.56 44.44 -147.57
CA CYS A 33 -71.60 43.36 -147.32
C CYS A 33 -70.34 43.85 -146.61
N GLU A 34 -69.80 45.01 -147.00
CA GLU A 34 -68.64 45.62 -146.33
C GLU A 34 -68.96 46.09 -144.91
N GLU A 35 -70.16 46.60 -144.65
CA GLU A 35 -70.61 46.98 -143.31
C GLU A 35 -70.84 45.76 -142.42
N PHE A 36 -71.49 44.70 -142.93
CA PHE A 36 -71.61 43.42 -142.23
C PHE A 36 -70.25 42.76 -141.99
N HIS A 37 -69.30 42.88 -142.93
CA HIS A 37 -67.94 42.38 -142.74
C HIS A 37 -67.20 43.16 -141.64
N LYS A 38 -67.30 44.50 -141.62
CA LYS A 38 -66.75 45.35 -140.55
C LYS A 38 -67.37 45.04 -139.18
N LYS A 39 -68.69 44.81 -139.12
CA LYS A 39 -69.39 44.38 -137.90
C LYS A 39 -68.93 43.00 -137.44
N LEU A 40 -68.85 42.03 -138.35
CA LEU A 40 -68.36 40.68 -138.06
C LEU A 40 -66.92 40.70 -137.54
N GLN A 41 -66.03 41.47 -138.17
CA GLN A 41 -64.67 41.70 -137.67
C GLN A 41 -64.68 42.31 -136.26
N GLY A 42 -65.53 43.31 -135.99
CA GLY A 42 -65.66 43.93 -134.66
C GLY A 42 -66.18 43.00 -133.56
N GLU A 43 -67.10 42.07 -133.89
CA GLU A 43 -67.55 41.02 -132.96
C GLU A 43 -66.49 39.93 -132.78
N VAL A 44 -65.74 39.57 -133.83
CA VAL A 44 -64.62 38.62 -133.76
C VAL A 44 -63.51 39.17 -132.85
N MET A 45 -63.08 40.42 -133.04
CA MET A 45 -62.08 41.06 -132.18
C MET A 45 -62.53 41.08 -130.71
N ARG A 46 -63.77 41.51 -130.41
CA ARG A 46 -64.30 41.50 -129.03
C ARG A 46 -64.46 40.10 -128.44
N ARG A 47 -64.73 39.08 -129.27
CA ARG A 47 -64.73 37.68 -128.83
C ARG A 47 -63.31 37.19 -128.53
N GLU A 48 -62.32 37.51 -129.37
CA GLU A 48 -60.92 37.15 -129.16
C GLU A 48 -60.34 37.84 -127.91
N GLU A 49 -60.69 39.11 -127.68
CA GLU A 49 -60.40 39.85 -126.44
C GLU A 49 -60.99 39.11 -125.22
N ALA A 50 -62.30 38.82 -125.22
CA ALA A 50 -62.97 38.13 -124.11
C ALA A 50 -62.46 36.70 -123.88
N GLU A 51 -62.15 35.94 -124.95
CA GLU A 51 -61.52 34.61 -124.85
C GLU A 51 -60.11 34.70 -124.25
N SER A 52 -59.36 35.78 -124.55
CA SER A 52 -58.05 36.03 -123.93
C SER A 52 -58.16 36.42 -122.45
N GLU A 53 -59.16 37.21 -122.06
CA GLU A 53 -59.43 37.55 -120.65
C GLU A 53 -59.86 36.32 -119.84
N VAL A 54 -60.76 35.49 -120.38
CA VAL A 54 -61.16 34.22 -119.75
C VAL A 54 -59.97 33.27 -119.62
N ALA A 55 -59.09 33.19 -120.62
CA ALA A 55 -57.85 32.40 -120.53
C ALA A 55 -56.88 32.94 -119.46
N ALA A 56 -56.77 34.26 -119.31
CA ALA A 56 -55.96 34.88 -118.27
C ALA A 56 -56.53 34.69 -116.86
N LEU A 57 -57.86 34.79 -116.70
CA LEU A 57 -58.55 34.55 -115.44
C LEU A 57 -58.47 33.08 -115.02
N ASN A 58 -58.65 32.13 -115.94
CA ASN A 58 -58.49 30.70 -115.63
C ASN A 58 -57.08 30.35 -115.16
N ARG A 59 -56.02 30.92 -115.77
CA ARG A 59 -54.64 30.79 -115.27
C ARG A 59 -54.46 31.40 -113.88
N ARG A 60 -55.13 32.53 -113.59
CA ARG A 60 -55.07 33.17 -112.27
C ARG A 60 -55.81 32.35 -111.20
N ILE A 61 -56.91 31.69 -111.55
CA ILE A 61 -57.63 30.77 -110.67
C ILE A 61 -56.72 29.60 -110.31
N GLN A 62 -56.12 28.91 -111.29
CA GLN A 62 -55.19 27.80 -111.06
C GLN A 62 -54.02 28.17 -110.13
N LEU A 63 -53.39 29.33 -110.34
CA LEU A 63 -52.31 29.79 -109.47
C LEU A 63 -52.76 30.10 -108.03
N LEU A 64 -54.00 30.59 -107.85
CA LEU A 64 -54.58 30.83 -106.52
C LEU A 64 -55.03 29.53 -105.84
N GLU A 65 -55.48 28.54 -106.59
CA GLU A 65 -55.78 27.19 -106.09
C GLU A 65 -54.50 26.48 -105.63
N GLU A 66 -53.44 26.49 -106.45
CA GLU A 66 -52.12 25.98 -106.07
C GLU A 66 -51.53 26.68 -104.83
N ASP A 67 -51.62 28.01 -104.73
CA ASP A 67 -51.12 28.75 -103.57
C ASP A 67 -52.00 28.56 -102.32
N LEU A 68 -53.30 28.30 -102.48
CA LEU A 68 -54.18 27.89 -101.39
C LEU A 68 -53.78 26.52 -100.85
N GLU A 69 -53.67 25.49 -101.70
CA GLU A 69 -53.22 24.14 -101.31
C GLU A 69 -51.86 24.19 -100.59
N ARG A 70 -50.87 24.91 -101.15
CA ARG A 70 -49.56 25.15 -100.51
C ARG A 70 -49.68 25.83 -99.15
N SER A 71 -50.68 26.67 -98.93
CA SER A 71 -50.91 27.34 -97.65
C SER A 71 -51.57 26.40 -96.63
N GLU A 72 -52.50 25.55 -97.07
CA GLU A 72 -53.20 24.57 -96.25
C GLU A 72 -52.27 23.43 -95.82
N GLU A 73 -51.42 22.91 -96.71
CA GLU A 73 -50.37 21.94 -96.35
C GLU A 73 -49.42 22.49 -95.28
N ARG A 74 -48.98 23.76 -95.42
CA ARG A 74 -48.12 24.43 -94.44
C ARG A 74 -48.83 24.62 -93.11
N LEU A 75 -50.10 25.02 -93.13
CA LEU A 75 -50.92 25.22 -91.93
C LEU A 75 -51.19 23.88 -91.21
N ALA A 76 -51.48 22.82 -91.95
CA ALA A 76 -51.62 21.46 -91.40
C ALA A 76 -50.31 20.98 -90.76
N SER A 77 -49.17 21.17 -91.44
CA SER A 77 -47.84 20.84 -90.88
C SER A 77 -47.50 21.66 -89.63
N ALA A 78 -47.84 22.94 -89.60
CA ALA A 78 -47.64 23.80 -88.43
C ALA A 78 -48.55 23.41 -87.25
N THR A 79 -49.81 23.06 -87.53
CA THR A 79 -50.78 22.62 -86.52
C THR A 79 -50.39 21.27 -85.91
N ALA A 80 -49.92 20.32 -86.73
CA ALA A 80 -49.39 19.05 -86.24
C ALA A 80 -48.19 19.26 -85.28
N LYS A 81 -47.20 20.05 -85.71
CA LYS A 81 -46.02 20.40 -84.88
C LYS A 81 -46.39 21.14 -83.59
N LEU A 82 -47.41 22.00 -83.63
CA LEU A 82 -47.92 22.69 -82.44
C LEU A 82 -48.57 21.69 -81.46
N SER A 83 -49.33 20.71 -81.96
CA SER A 83 -49.92 19.65 -81.15
C SER A 83 -48.87 18.73 -80.52
N GLU A 84 -47.82 18.36 -81.28
CA GLU A 84 -46.68 17.58 -80.79
C GLU A 84 -45.91 18.36 -79.70
N ALA A 85 -45.63 19.64 -79.94
CA ALA A 85 -44.95 20.50 -78.98
C ALA A 85 -45.76 20.72 -77.69
N SER A 86 -47.09 20.84 -77.79
CA SER A 86 -47.98 20.94 -76.62
C SER A 86 -47.94 19.64 -75.79
N ALA A 87 -48.08 18.48 -76.43
CA ALA A 87 -48.03 17.20 -75.74
C ALA A 87 -46.67 16.95 -75.04
N ALA A 88 -45.57 17.35 -75.68
CA ALA A 88 -44.23 17.29 -75.10
C ALA A 88 -44.04 18.29 -73.93
N ALA A 89 -44.68 19.46 -73.98
CA ALA A 89 -44.69 20.41 -72.87
C ALA A 89 -45.48 19.87 -71.66
N ASP A 90 -46.68 19.31 -71.90
CA ASP A 90 -47.50 18.69 -70.85
C ASP A 90 -46.76 17.51 -70.18
N GLU A 91 -46.01 16.71 -70.96
CA GLU A 91 -45.16 15.64 -70.44
C GLU A 91 -43.99 16.18 -69.61
N SER A 92 -43.35 17.26 -70.07
CA SER A 92 -42.26 17.92 -69.36
C SER A 92 -42.73 18.51 -68.03
N GLU A 93 -43.94 19.07 -67.96
CA GLU A 93 -44.53 19.58 -66.71
C GLU A 93 -44.88 18.43 -65.74
N ARG A 94 -45.46 17.32 -66.24
CA ARG A 94 -45.68 16.11 -65.43
C ARG A 94 -44.35 15.59 -64.84
N ALA A 95 -43.31 15.49 -65.66
CA ALA A 95 -41.98 15.06 -65.23
C ALA A 95 -41.37 16.02 -64.19
N ARG A 96 -41.47 17.34 -64.41
CA ARG A 96 -41.00 18.35 -63.44
C ARG A 96 -41.68 18.16 -62.08
N LYS A 97 -43.00 18.00 -62.06
CA LYS A 97 -43.78 17.85 -60.82
C LYS A 97 -43.46 16.56 -60.06
N ILE A 98 -43.11 15.48 -60.77
CA ILE A 98 -42.63 14.23 -60.15
C ILE A 98 -41.26 14.43 -59.50
N LEU A 99 -40.35 15.15 -60.15
CA LEU A 99 -39.03 15.49 -59.59
C LEU A 99 -39.13 16.47 -58.40
N GLU A 100 -40.04 17.44 -58.48
CA GLU A 100 -40.34 18.41 -57.42
C GLU A 100 -40.88 17.73 -56.16
N ASN A 101 -41.90 16.86 -56.30
CA ASN A 101 -42.41 16.03 -55.20
C ASN A 101 -41.32 15.11 -54.61
N ARG A 102 -40.40 14.61 -55.45
CA ARG A 102 -39.29 13.77 -54.99
C ARG A 102 -38.25 14.58 -54.21
N SER A 103 -37.91 15.78 -54.65
CA SER A 103 -36.98 16.67 -53.93
C SER A 103 -37.47 16.90 -52.51
N LEU A 104 -38.75 17.28 -52.36
CA LEU A 104 -39.38 17.49 -51.05
C LEU A 104 -39.32 16.23 -50.16
N ALA A 105 -39.58 15.05 -50.70
CA ALA A 105 -39.50 13.79 -49.93
C ALA A 105 -38.06 13.36 -49.58
N ASP A 106 -37.08 13.65 -50.45
CA ASP A 106 -35.66 13.42 -50.18
C ASP A 106 -35.11 14.48 -49.18
N GLU A 107 -35.67 15.70 -49.15
CA GLU A 107 -35.40 16.78 -48.18
C GLU A 107 -35.98 16.48 -46.78
N GLU A 108 -37.28 16.14 -46.66
CA GLU A 108 -37.91 15.70 -45.40
C GLU A 108 -37.16 14.53 -44.76
N ARG A 109 -36.65 13.62 -45.60
CA ARG A 109 -35.83 12.49 -45.18
C ARG A 109 -34.43 12.91 -44.71
N MET A 110 -33.86 13.95 -45.29
CA MET A 110 -32.57 14.51 -44.87
C MET A 110 -32.68 15.14 -43.47
N ASP A 111 -33.70 15.96 -43.23
CA ASP A 111 -33.99 16.56 -41.92
C ASP A 111 -34.19 15.50 -40.83
N ALA A 112 -34.94 14.44 -41.12
CA ALA A 112 -35.15 13.32 -40.20
C ALA A 112 -33.84 12.60 -39.85
N LEU A 113 -32.98 12.32 -40.84
CA LEU A 113 -31.68 11.68 -40.63
C LEU A 113 -30.68 12.60 -39.91
N GLU A 114 -30.70 13.90 -40.20
CA GLU A 114 -29.91 14.89 -39.48
C GLU A 114 -30.27 14.92 -37.99
N ASN A 115 -31.55 14.89 -37.66
CA ASN A 115 -32.01 14.97 -36.27
C ASN A 115 -31.66 13.68 -35.50
N GLN A 116 -31.83 12.51 -36.11
CA GLN A 116 -31.32 11.24 -35.56
C GLN A 116 -29.79 11.27 -35.35
N LEU A 117 -29.03 11.90 -36.26
CA LEU A 117 -27.57 12.03 -36.14
C LEU A 117 -27.16 13.04 -35.05
N LYS A 118 -27.94 14.11 -34.81
CA LYS A 118 -27.77 15.04 -33.68
C LYS A 118 -28.04 14.34 -32.34
N GLU A 119 -29.14 13.57 -32.25
CA GLU A 119 -29.49 12.77 -31.06
C GLU A 119 -28.44 11.70 -30.75
N ALA A 120 -28.00 10.93 -31.77
CA ALA A 120 -26.99 9.89 -31.60
C ALA A 120 -25.63 10.46 -31.14
N ARG A 121 -25.22 11.63 -31.64
CA ARG A 121 -24.02 12.34 -31.16
C ARG A 121 -24.16 12.80 -29.71
N PHE A 122 -25.29 13.40 -29.34
CA PHE A 122 -25.53 13.83 -27.96
C PHE A 122 -25.50 12.64 -27.00
N LEU A 123 -26.12 11.51 -27.36
CA LEU A 123 -26.12 10.29 -26.55
C LEU A 123 -24.71 9.69 -26.40
N ALA A 124 -23.90 9.71 -27.47
CA ALA A 124 -22.50 9.30 -27.40
C ALA A 124 -21.69 10.19 -26.46
N GLU A 125 -21.78 11.52 -26.61
CA GLU A 125 -21.10 12.44 -25.70
C GLU A 125 -21.55 12.31 -24.24
N GLU A 126 -22.83 12.01 -23.98
CA GLU A 126 -23.35 11.77 -22.63
C GLU A 126 -22.84 10.43 -22.06
N ALA A 127 -22.63 9.42 -22.91
CA ALA A 127 -21.98 8.18 -22.53
C ALA A 127 -20.49 8.40 -22.20
N ASP A 128 -19.75 9.11 -23.05
CA ASP A 128 -18.32 9.42 -22.84
C ASP A 128 -18.09 10.18 -21.52
N LYS A 129 -18.91 11.20 -21.24
CA LYS A 129 -18.88 11.95 -19.97
C LYS A 129 -19.12 11.04 -18.74
N LYS A 130 -19.98 10.03 -18.87
CA LYS A 130 -20.21 9.01 -17.82
C LYS A 130 -19.05 8.03 -17.71
N TYR A 131 -18.44 7.61 -18.81
CA TYR A 131 -17.23 6.77 -18.79
C TYR A 131 -16.07 7.48 -18.12
N ASP A 132 -15.80 8.76 -18.44
CA ASP A 132 -14.77 9.55 -17.75
C ASP A 132 -15.03 9.68 -16.24
N GLU A 133 -16.30 9.86 -15.84
CA GLU A 133 -16.68 9.89 -14.43
C GLU A 133 -16.49 8.55 -13.72
N VAL A 134 -16.82 7.44 -14.37
CA VAL A 134 -16.63 6.09 -13.81
C VAL A 134 -15.15 5.76 -13.74
N ALA A 135 -14.35 6.07 -14.76
CA ALA A 135 -12.90 5.89 -14.76
C ALA A 135 -12.22 6.69 -13.64
N ARG A 136 -12.61 7.97 -13.44
CA ARG A 136 -12.11 8.80 -12.32
C ARG A 136 -12.51 8.27 -10.94
N LYS A 137 -13.70 7.68 -10.81
CA LYS A 137 -14.14 7.03 -9.55
C LYS A 137 -13.40 5.71 -9.31
N LEU A 138 -13.18 4.93 -10.36
CA LEU A 138 -12.43 3.66 -10.30
C LEU A 138 -10.99 3.89 -9.85
N ALA A 139 -10.24 4.78 -10.51
CA ALA A 139 -8.86 5.10 -10.15
C ALA A 139 -8.70 5.62 -8.70
N MET A 140 -9.71 6.32 -8.17
CA MET A 140 -9.73 6.75 -6.77
C MET A 140 -9.92 5.55 -5.81
N VAL A 141 -10.82 4.63 -6.14
CA VAL A 141 -11.07 3.40 -5.35
C VAL A 141 -9.90 2.43 -5.43
N GLU A 142 -9.23 2.31 -6.59
CA GLU A 142 -8.02 1.52 -6.76
C GLU A 142 -6.88 2.04 -5.88
N ALA A 143 -6.64 3.36 -5.87
CA ALA A 143 -5.64 3.96 -4.98
C ALA A 143 -6.04 3.91 -3.49
N ASP A 144 -7.33 3.91 -3.16
CA ASP A 144 -7.81 3.71 -1.78
C ASP A 144 -7.69 2.24 -1.33
N LEU A 145 -7.80 1.29 -2.25
CA LEU A 145 -7.58 -0.14 -2.04
C LEU A 145 -6.10 -0.45 -1.82
N GLU A 146 -5.21 0.05 -2.68
CA GLU A 146 -3.74 -0.04 -2.53
C GLU A 146 -3.31 0.46 -1.13
N ARG A 147 -3.78 1.67 -0.76
CA ARG A 147 -3.56 2.26 0.59
C ARG A 147 -4.34 1.57 1.72
N ALA A 148 -5.13 0.54 1.46
CA ALA A 148 -5.72 -0.35 2.45
C ALA A 148 -4.92 -1.67 2.56
N GLU A 149 -4.46 -2.21 1.44
CA GLU A 149 -3.62 -3.40 1.34
C GLU A 149 -2.25 -3.17 1.99
N GLU A 150 -1.55 -2.05 1.71
CA GLU A 150 -0.30 -1.65 2.40
C GLU A 150 -0.44 -1.66 3.94
N ARG A 151 -1.62 -1.26 4.44
CA ARG A 151 -1.91 -1.19 5.88
C ARG A 151 -2.27 -2.56 6.45
N ALA A 152 -2.88 -3.44 5.66
CA ALA A 152 -3.13 -4.81 6.03
C ALA A 152 -1.80 -5.58 6.13
N GLU A 153 -0.93 -5.50 5.12
CA GLU A 153 0.39 -6.13 5.12
C GLU A 153 1.26 -5.65 6.30
N ALA A 154 1.29 -4.34 6.57
CA ALA A 154 2.01 -3.81 7.73
C ALA A 154 1.42 -4.28 9.08
N GLY A 155 0.10 -4.51 9.14
CA GLY A 155 -0.58 -5.09 10.30
C GLY A 155 -0.26 -6.56 10.49
N GLU A 156 -0.28 -7.35 9.43
CA GLU A 156 0.07 -8.78 9.42
C GLU A 156 1.55 -8.99 9.80
N GLY A 157 2.45 -8.18 9.26
CA GLY A 157 3.86 -8.17 9.68
C GLY A 157 4.05 -7.93 11.19
N LYS A 158 3.34 -6.94 11.75
CA LYS A 158 3.38 -6.67 13.20
C LYS A 158 2.72 -7.79 14.04
N ILE A 159 1.74 -8.51 13.50
CA ILE A 159 1.19 -9.71 14.15
C ILE A 159 2.25 -10.82 14.21
N VAL A 160 2.92 -11.13 13.10
CA VAL A 160 3.97 -12.16 13.03
C VAL A 160 5.15 -11.85 13.97
N GLU A 161 5.55 -10.58 14.08
CA GLU A 161 6.55 -10.15 15.07
C GLU A 161 6.11 -10.45 16.51
N LEU A 162 4.86 -10.14 16.86
CA LEU A 162 4.32 -10.37 18.22
C LEU A 162 4.10 -11.86 18.52
N GLU A 163 3.79 -12.68 17.52
CA GLU A 163 3.68 -14.13 17.66
C GLU A 163 5.04 -14.77 17.97
N GLU A 164 6.13 -14.33 17.33
CA GLU A 164 7.48 -14.80 17.62
C GLU A 164 7.99 -14.28 18.98
N GLU A 165 7.73 -13.01 19.33
CA GLU A 165 8.00 -12.48 20.68
C GLU A 165 7.29 -13.33 21.75
N LEU A 166 6.00 -13.65 21.56
CA LEU A 166 5.23 -14.49 22.47
C LEU A 166 5.77 -15.92 22.53
N ARG A 167 6.23 -16.49 21.41
CA ARG A 167 6.87 -17.81 21.36
C ARG A 167 8.18 -17.84 22.17
N VAL A 168 9.00 -16.79 22.07
CA VAL A 168 10.23 -16.64 22.87
C VAL A 168 9.91 -16.48 24.36
N VAL A 169 8.96 -15.61 24.72
CA VAL A 169 8.51 -15.45 26.12
C VAL A 169 7.97 -16.75 26.69
N GLY A 170 7.16 -17.50 25.93
CA GLY A 170 6.62 -18.81 26.34
C GLY A 170 7.69 -19.90 26.52
N ASN A 171 8.85 -19.80 25.86
CA ASN A 171 9.98 -20.71 26.08
C ASN A 171 10.85 -20.29 27.28
N ASN A 172 11.00 -18.98 27.50
CA ASN A 172 11.65 -18.43 28.68
C ASN A 172 10.87 -18.77 29.96
N LEU A 173 9.53 -18.67 29.94
CA LEU A 173 8.67 -19.05 31.06
C LEU A 173 8.87 -20.52 31.47
N LYS A 174 8.80 -21.46 30.51
CA LYS A 174 9.05 -22.90 30.77
C LYS A 174 10.44 -23.17 31.39
N SER A 175 11.42 -22.37 30.99
CA SER A 175 12.79 -22.48 31.51
C SER A 175 12.91 -21.92 32.94
N LEU A 176 12.10 -20.92 33.29
CA LEU A 176 11.96 -20.40 34.66
C LEU A 176 11.17 -21.37 35.55
N GLU A 177 10.05 -21.93 35.08
CA GLU A 177 9.25 -22.94 35.78
C GLU A 177 10.14 -24.14 36.20
N VAL A 178 10.90 -24.71 35.26
CA VAL A 178 11.85 -25.81 35.52
C VAL A 178 13.03 -25.39 36.42
N SER A 179 13.35 -24.09 36.49
CA SER A 179 14.37 -23.56 37.42
C SER A 179 13.81 -23.42 38.84
N GLU A 180 12.54 -23.00 38.97
CA GLU A 180 11.80 -22.89 40.23
C GLU A 180 11.56 -24.27 40.84
N GLU A 181 11.10 -25.26 40.06
CA GLU A 181 10.97 -26.65 40.51
C GLU A 181 12.29 -27.17 41.11
N LYS A 182 13.41 -26.92 40.43
CA LYS A 182 14.76 -27.28 40.91
C LYS A 182 15.21 -26.46 42.12
N ALA A 183 14.66 -25.28 42.36
CA ALA A 183 14.92 -24.51 43.58
C ALA A 183 14.11 -25.08 44.75
N ASN A 184 12.83 -25.35 44.54
CA ASN A 184 11.91 -25.92 45.53
C ASN A 184 12.37 -27.33 45.98
N GLN A 185 12.81 -28.18 45.05
CA GLN A 185 13.41 -29.49 45.37
C GLN A 185 14.62 -29.36 46.33
N ARG A 186 15.53 -28.41 46.06
CA ARG A 186 16.67 -28.13 46.95
C ARG A 186 16.23 -27.55 48.29
N GLU A 187 15.19 -26.72 48.34
CA GLU A 187 14.63 -26.26 49.61
C GLU A 187 14.11 -27.44 50.43
N GLU A 188 13.36 -28.37 49.83
CA GLU A 188 12.86 -29.57 50.52
C GLU A 188 14.00 -30.49 51.02
N GLU A 189 15.04 -30.67 50.22
CA GLU A 189 16.25 -31.39 50.64
C GLU A 189 16.90 -30.73 51.86
N TYR A 190 17.19 -29.43 51.82
CA TYR A 190 17.79 -28.71 52.96
C TYR A 190 16.86 -28.70 54.18
N LYS A 191 15.54 -28.54 53.99
CA LYS A 191 14.51 -28.60 55.03
C LYS A 191 14.49 -29.97 55.72
N ASN A 192 14.71 -31.06 54.98
CA ASN A 192 14.80 -32.42 55.52
C ASN A 192 16.16 -32.72 56.17
N GLN A 193 17.26 -32.16 55.65
CA GLN A 193 18.57 -32.18 56.32
C GLN A 193 18.51 -31.44 57.66
N ILE A 194 17.94 -30.23 57.70
CA ILE A 194 17.75 -29.41 58.91
C ILE A 194 16.93 -30.16 59.96
N LYS A 195 15.79 -30.80 59.60
CA LYS A 195 15.03 -31.67 60.51
C LYS A 195 15.89 -32.79 61.11
N THR A 196 16.68 -33.45 60.27
CA THR A 196 17.55 -34.58 60.66
C THR A 196 18.64 -34.14 61.61
N LEU A 197 19.33 -33.02 61.31
CA LEU A 197 20.34 -32.43 62.17
C LEU A 197 19.75 -31.91 63.49
N THR A 198 18.56 -31.31 63.46
CA THR A 198 17.84 -30.85 64.67
C THR A 198 17.48 -32.02 65.59
N THR A 199 17.11 -33.17 65.03
CA THR A 199 16.83 -34.39 65.82
C THR A 199 18.10 -34.94 66.46
N ARG A 200 19.19 -35.07 65.68
CA ARG A 200 20.50 -35.50 66.18
C ARG A 200 21.08 -34.55 67.24
N LEU A 201 20.85 -33.25 67.09
CA LEU A 201 21.24 -32.23 68.08
C LEU A 201 20.52 -32.50 69.41
N LYS A 202 19.18 -32.66 69.40
CA LYS A 202 18.40 -32.98 70.60
C LYS A 202 18.79 -34.31 71.26
N GLU A 203 19.13 -35.33 70.46
CA GLU A 203 19.68 -36.60 70.98
C GLU A 203 21.05 -36.41 71.64
N ALA A 204 21.90 -35.53 71.10
CA ALA A 204 23.20 -35.21 71.68
C ALA A 204 23.08 -34.33 72.93
N GLU A 205 22.19 -33.33 72.93
CA GLU A 205 21.85 -32.48 74.08
C GLU A 205 21.33 -33.34 75.24
N ALA A 206 20.34 -34.20 75.01
CA ALA A 206 19.80 -35.10 76.04
C ALA A 206 20.86 -36.10 76.58
N ARG A 207 21.81 -36.52 75.74
CA ARG A 207 22.95 -37.35 76.16
C ARG A 207 23.96 -36.56 76.99
N ALA A 208 24.24 -35.31 76.63
CA ALA A 208 25.10 -34.41 77.39
C ALA A 208 24.50 -34.10 78.76
N GLU A 209 23.22 -33.71 78.84
CA GLU A 209 22.49 -33.54 80.10
C GLU A 209 22.56 -34.79 80.99
N PHE A 210 22.40 -35.98 80.43
CA PHE A 210 22.50 -37.22 81.20
C PHE A 210 23.92 -37.46 81.73
N ALA A 211 24.95 -37.16 80.94
CA ALA A 211 26.34 -37.23 81.36
C ALA A 211 26.64 -36.22 82.48
N GLU A 212 26.24 -34.95 82.32
CA GLU A 212 26.39 -33.90 83.34
C GLU A 212 25.69 -34.26 84.66
N ARG A 213 24.44 -34.72 84.60
CA ARG A 213 23.70 -35.21 85.79
C ARG A 213 24.37 -36.43 86.43
N SER A 214 25.11 -37.22 85.66
CA SER A 214 25.87 -38.37 86.18
C SER A 214 27.18 -37.93 86.82
N VAL A 215 27.90 -36.98 86.23
CA VAL A 215 29.08 -36.33 86.82
C VAL A 215 28.71 -35.63 88.14
N GLN A 216 27.60 -34.88 88.19
CA GLN A 216 27.11 -34.25 89.42
C GLN A 216 26.76 -35.24 90.53
N LYS A 217 26.35 -36.47 90.20
CA LYS A 217 26.13 -37.54 91.19
C LYS A 217 27.45 -38.14 91.68
N LEU A 218 28.37 -38.43 90.75
CA LEU A 218 29.68 -38.98 91.08
C LEU A 218 30.51 -37.98 91.89
N GLN A 219 30.42 -36.67 91.61
CA GLN A 219 31.07 -35.63 92.40
C GLN A 219 30.59 -35.68 93.85
N LYS A 220 29.27 -35.70 94.10
CA LYS A 220 28.72 -35.80 95.46
C LYS A 220 29.12 -37.07 96.21
N GLU A 221 29.34 -38.16 95.49
CA GLU A 221 29.85 -39.41 96.07
C GLU A 221 31.35 -39.33 96.36
N VAL A 222 32.14 -38.63 95.53
CA VAL A 222 33.54 -38.27 95.82
C VAL A 222 33.60 -37.37 97.05
N ASP A 223 32.83 -36.27 97.09
CA ASP A 223 32.75 -35.35 98.23
C ASP A 223 32.45 -36.12 99.54
N ARG A 224 31.46 -37.04 99.51
CA ARG A 224 31.08 -37.90 100.64
C ARG A 224 32.21 -38.86 101.06
N LEU A 225 32.92 -39.47 100.11
CA LEU A 225 34.03 -40.38 100.37
C LEU A 225 35.28 -39.62 100.85
N GLU A 226 35.47 -38.37 100.45
CA GLU A 226 36.52 -37.49 100.96
C GLU A 226 36.23 -37.07 102.42
N ASP A 227 34.99 -36.72 102.76
CA ASP A 227 34.54 -36.49 104.14
C ASP A 227 34.74 -37.74 105.02
N GLU A 228 34.29 -38.92 104.57
CA GLU A 228 34.49 -40.19 105.29
C GLU A 228 35.97 -40.53 105.47
N LEU A 229 36.81 -40.28 104.46
CA LEU A 229 38.26 -40.45 104.54
C LEU A 229 38.91 -39.46 105.51
N ILE A 230 38.40 -38.22 105.63
CA ILE A 230 38.86 -37.24 106.63
C ILE A 230 38.48 -37.70 108.03
N ILE A 231 37.24 -38.17 108.24
CA ILE A 231 36.77 -38.70 109.53
C ILE A 231 37.60 -39.90 109.98
N GLU A 232 37.81 -40.89 109.10
CA GLU A 232 38.59 -42.08 109.46
C GLU A 232 40.09 -41.76 109.64
N LYS A 233 40.64 -40.74 108.96
CA LYS A 233 41.99 -40.20 109.23
C LYS A 233 42.10 -39.53 110.60
N ILE A 234 41.09 -38.75 111.01
CA ILE A 234 41.03 -38.13 112.35
C ILE A 234 41.00 -39.23 113.40
N ARG A 235 40.11 -40.21 113.24
CA ARG A 235 39.98 -41.37 114.12
C ARG A 235 41.27 -42.21 114.19
N PHE A 236 41.97 -42.41 113.08
CA PHE A 236 43.29 -43.06 113.09
C PHE A 236 44.34 -42.25 113.86
N ALA A 237 44.28 -40.92 113.81
CA ALA A 237 45.16 -40.05 114.58
C ALA A 237 44.79 -40.04 116.08
N GLU A 238 43.50 -40.11 116.44
CA GLU A 238 43.03 -40.27 117.82
C GLU A 238 43.51 -41.61 118.41
N ILE A 239 43.33 -42.72 117.67
CA ILE A 239 43.83 -44.04 118.06
C ILE A 239 45.37 -44.04 118.16
N GLY A 240 46.07 -43.29 117.30
CA GLY A 240 47.52 -43.10 117.38
C GLY A 240 47.95 -42.35 118.65
N ASP A 241 47.35 -41.20 118.92
CA ASP A 241 47.62 -40.42 120.14
C ASP A 241 47.32 -41.23 121.42
N ASP A 242 46.25 -42.05 121.41
CA ASP A 242 45.86 -42.88 122.56
C ASP A 242 46.76 -44.12 122.74
N LEU A 243 47.31 -44.67 121.64
CA LEU A 243 48.38 -45.67 121.69
C LEU A 243 49.68 -45.08 122.24
N ASP A 244 50.08 -43.89 121.80
CA ASP A 244 51.25 -43.17 122.33
C ASP A 244 51.07 -42.89 123.84
N PHE A 245 49.86 -42.53 124.28
CA PHE A 245 49.55 -42.39 125.71
C PHE A 245 49.68 -43.72 126.47
N ALA A 246 49.15 -44.82 125.91
CA ALA A 246 49.29 -46.15 126.51
C ALA A 246 50.75 -46.64 126.57
N PHE A 247 51.60 -46.25 125.63
CA PHE A 247 53.04 -46.53 125.69
C PHE A 247 53.75 -45.72 126.78
N VAL A 248 53.35 -44.45 127.03
CA VAL A 248 53.85 -43.64 128.15
C VAL A 248 53.45 -44.24 129.50
N ASP A 249 52.19 -44.64 129.67
CA ASP A 249 51.70 -45.26 130.91
C ASP A 249 52.37 -46.63 131.20
N LEU A 250 52.73 -47.39 130.15
CA LEU A 250 53.30 -48.74 130.29
C LEU A 250 54.84 -48.77 130.40
N ILE A 251 55.54 -47.69 130.04
CA ILE A 251 57.03 -47.62 130.03
C ILE A 251 57.53 -46.48 130.95
N PRO A 252 57.79 -46.75 132.24
CA PRO A 252 58.26 -45.75 133.18
C PRO A 252 59.59 -45.10 132.75
N GLY A 253 59.53 -43.81 132.39
CA GLY A 253 60.69 -43.00 131.99
C GLY A 253 60.67 -42.49 130.54
N VAL A 254 59.60 -42.74 129.77
CA VAL A 254 59.40 -42.12 128.45
C VAL A 254 58.57 -40.84 128.58
N ASP A 255 59.13 -39.70 128.16
CA ASP A 255 58.38 -38.44 128.04
C ASP A 255 57.37 -38.51 126.87
N PRO A 256 56.16 -37.92 126.97
CA PRO A 256 55.20 -37.89 125.86
C PRO A 256 55.75 -37.22 124.59
N ILE A 257 55.29 -37.67 123.43
CA ILE A 257 55.56 -37.03 122.14
C ILE A 257 54.59 -35.85 121.98
N TRP A 258 55.11 -34.63 121.89
CA TRP A 258 54.31 -33.40 121.81
C TRP A 258 54.05 -33.05 120.34
N SER A 259 52.85 -33.37 119.86
CA SER A 259 52.41 -33.09 118.50
C SER A 259 51.70 -31.74 118.40
N GLU A 260 51.48 -31.26 117.18
CA GLU A 260 50.72 -30.02 116.91
C GLU A 260 49.24 -30.12 117.36
N ARG A 261 48.74 -31.34 117.62
CA ARG A 261 47.42 -31.61 118.23
C ARG A 261 47.43 -31.64 119.77
N ARG A 262 48.59 -31.83 120.44
CA ARG A 262 48.71 -31.90 121.91
C ARG A 262 49.95 -31.15 122.44
N PRO A 263 49.83 -29.86 122.86
CA PRO A 263 50.95 -29.05 123.38
C PRO A 263 51.16 -29.12 124.92
N LYS A 264 52.34 -28.72 125.41
CA LYS A 264 52.74 -28.83 126.84
C LYS A 264 51.96 -27.91 127.82
N PRO A 265 51.61 -28.40 129.03
CA PRO A 265 51.14 -27.57 130.15
C PRO A 265 52.21 -26.60 130.69
N LYS A 266 51.79 -25.60 131.50
CA LYS A 266 52.66 -24.55 132.08
C LYS A 266 52.48 -24.43 133.61
N THR A 267 53.53 -24.06 134.32
CA THR A 267 53.53 -23.82 135.79
C THR A 267 54.30 -22.55 136.21
N PRO A 268 54.09 -21.99 137.44
CA PRO A 268 54.49 -20.63 137.80
C PRO A 268 55.91 -20.47 138.42
N PRO A 269 56.41 -19.23 138.66
CA PRO A 269 57.85 -18.93 138.74
C PRO A 269 58.44 -18.62 140.14
N PRO A 270 59.78 -18.67 140.26
CA PRO A 270 60.56 -17.84 141.18
C PRO A 270 61.58 -16.91 140.47
N ALA A 271 62.05 -15.87 141.17
CA ALA A 271 63.08 -14.90 140.73
C ALA A 271 63.67 -14.17 141.97
N PRO A 272 64.62 -13.20 141.86
CA PRO A 272 65.61 -12.89 140.82
C PRO A 272 67.07 -12.87 141.36
N LYS A 273 68.08 -12.59 140.52
CA LYS A 273 69.28 -11.78 140.88
C LYS A 273 70.18 -11.39 139.68
N VAL A 274 70.65 -10.15 139.73
CA VAL A 274 71.74 -9.50 138.95
C VAL A 274 72.90 -9.19 139.95
N PRO A 275 74.13 -8.70 139.58
CA PRO A 275 74.49 -7.87 138.42
C PRO A 275 75.91 -8.09 137.79
N THR A 276 76.35 -7.10 137.00
CA THR A 276 77.73 -6.66 136.66
C THR A 276 78.52 -7.33 135.48
N PRO A 277 79.45 -6.59 134.79
CA PRO A 277 79.93 -6.84 133.41
C PRO A 277 81.44 -7.22 133.34
N PRO A 278 82.16 -7.29 132.18
CA PRO A 278 81.83 -7.11 130.73
C PRO A 278 82.17 -8.43 129.95
N PRO A 279 82.96 -8.59 128.83
CA PRO A 279 83.43 -7.70 127.74
C PRO A 279 83.48 -8.25 126.26
N VAL A 280 83.43 -7.32 125.29
CA VAL A 280 84.25 -7.20 124.03
C VAL A 280 84.36 -8.37 122.98
N LYS A 281 83.77 -8.10 121.79
CA LYS A 281 84.16 -8.51 120.39
C LYS A 281 84.11 -10.02 120.00
N GLU A 282 84.08 -10.42 118.70
CA GLU A 282 84.22 -9.71 117.40
C GLU A 282 83.32 -10.33 116.27
N GLU A 283 83.34 -9.76 115.05
CA GLU A 283 82.55 -10.21 113.86
C GLU A 283 83.31 -11.24 112.97
N PRO A 284 82.73 -11.71 111.82
CA PRO A 284 83.02 -11.01 110.55
C PRO A 284 81.85 -10.91 109.54
N MET A 285 82.03 -10.08 108.51
CA MET A 285 81.06 -9.68 107.47
C MET A 285 81.23 -10.33 106.07
N VAL A 286 80.16 -10.28 105.26
CA VAL A 286 79.99 -10.06 103.78
C VAL A 286 80.57 -10.99 102.67
N GLU A 287 79.95 -10.77 101.48
CA GLU A 287 80.41 -10.95 100.07
C GLU A 287 80.04 -12.22 99.29
N ALA A 288 79.89 -12.21 97.94
CA ALA A 288 79.43 -11.18 96.98
C ALA A 288 79.33 -11.75 95.52
N ALA A 289 78.38 -11.23 94.70
CA ALA A 289 78.40 -11.10 93.22
C ALA A 289 78.77 -12.35 92.33
N ALA A 290 78.83 -12.35 90.98
CA ALA A 290 78.53 -11.38 89.91
C ALA A 290 78.12 -12.10 88.58
N ALA A 291 77.68 -11.30 87.58
CA ALA A 291 77.88 -11.36 86.10
C ALA A 291 78.55 -12.58 85.40
N ALA A 292 78.29 -12.91 84.11
CA ALA A 292 77.31 -12.42 83.10
C ALA A 292 77.31 -13.26 81.79
N GLY A 293 76.28 -13.08 80.95
CA GLY A 293 76.31 -13.30 79.48
C GLY A 293 75.92 -14.69 78.94
N VAL A 294 75.45 -14.86 77.69
CA VAL A 294 75.13 -13.90 76.58
C VAL A 294 74.02 -14.50 75.68
N GLU A 295 73.01 -13.70 75.29
CA GLU A 295 72.03 -13.83 74.15
C GLU A 295 71.26 -15.16 73.93
N GLY A 296 70.04 -15.19 73.36
CA GLY A 296 69.08 -14.19 72.84
C GLY A 296 67.91 -14.94 72.15
N ALA A 297 66.77 -14.36 71.76
CA ALA A 297 66.24 -13.00 71.90
C ALA A 297 64.68 -13.01 71.85
N ALA A 298 64.05 -11.85 72.07
CA ALA A 298 62.59 -11.60 72.09
C ALA A 298 61.95 -11.54 70.66
N PRO A 299 60.66 -11.16 70.44
CA PRO A 299 59.54 -10.79 71.34
C PRO A 299 58.23 -11.58 70.97
N GLU A 300 56.95 -11.23 71.22
CA GLU A 300 56.23 -10.13 71.91
C GLU A 300 54.78 -10.56 72.26
N GLY A 301 53.96 -9.67 72.87
CA GLY A 301 52.48 -9.67 72.73
C GLY A 301 51.67 -9.72 74.03
N ALA A 302 50.64 -8.85 74.17
CA ALA A 302 49.87 -8.73 75.42
C ALA A 302 48.40 -8.26 75.24
N ALA A 303 47.64 -8.43 76.33
CA ALA A 303 46.37 -7.77 76.70
C ALA A 303 45.05 -8.19 76.02
N ALA A 304 43.96 -8.00 76.79
CA ALA A 304 42.55 -8.11 76.43
C ALA A 304 41.98 -6.69 76.09
N PRO A 305 40.69 -6.45 75.76
CA PRO A 305 39.47 -7.18 76.13
C PRO A 305 38.46 -7.43 74.99
N ALA A 306 37.27 -7.92 75.33
CA ALA A 306 36.16 -8.16 74.41
C ALA A 306 35.39 -6.89 74.04
N ALA A 307 34.86 -6.86 72.80
CA ALA A 307 33.78 -5.96 72.36
C ALA A 307 32.97 -6.64 71.24
N GLU A 308 31.66 -6.40 71.21
CA GLU A 308 30.69 -7.01 70.30
C GLU A 308 30.09 -5.95 69.36
N ALA A 309 30.20 -6.11 68.02
CA ALA A 309 29.20 -5.63 67.04
C ALA A 309 29.59 -5.87 65.55
N ARG A 310 28.66 -6.54 64.83
CA ARG A 310 28.40 -6.50 63.36
C ARG A 310 29.48 -6.99 62.34
N PRO A 311 29.04 -7.59 61.21
CA PRO A 311 29.92 -8.04 60.13
C PRO A 311 30.04 -7.04 58.95
N PRO A 312 31.14 -7.06 58.18
CA PRO A 312 31.20 -6.55 56.81
C PRO A 312 30.62 -7.55 55.79
N SER A 313 30.34 -7.07 54.57
CA SER A 313 29.71 -7.81 53.46
C SER A 313 30.70 -8.67 52.65
N PRO A 314 30.25 -9.61 51.81
CA PRO A 314 31.16 -10.54 51.13
C PRO A 314 31.88 -9.89 49.94
N PHE A 315 33.22 -10.00 49.91
CA PHE A 315 34.02 -10.32 48.72
C PHE A 315 35.50 -10.45 49.13
N ASP A 316 36.08 -11.65 48.99
CA ASP A 316 37.53 -11.79 48.87
C ASP A 316 37.94 -13.13 48.24
N LEU A 317 39.07 -13.12 47.51
CA LEU A 317 39.85 -14.29 47.05
C LEU A 317 39.16 -15.42 46.24
N GLN A 318 38.53 -15.02 45.13
CA GLN A 318 39.13 -15.24 43.80
C GLN A 318 40.05 -16.48 43.62
N LYS A 319 39.54 -17.54 42.97
CA LYS A 319 40.34 -18.55 42.24
C LYS A 319 39.68 -18.91 40.90
N HIS A 320 40.49 -19.43 39.97
CA HIS A 320 40.15 -19.81 38.59
C HIS A 320 39.94 -18.64 37.61
N PHE A 321 41.07 -18.10 37.14
CA PHE A 321 41.18 -17.53 35.78
C PHE A 321 40.94 -18.64 34.72
N PRO A 322 40.37 -18.31 33.54
CA PRO A 322 40.55 -19.13 32.34
C PRO A 322 41.99 -19.02 31.81
N PRO A 323 42.47 -19.99 31.00
CA PRO A 323 43.84 -19.99 30.46
C PRO A 323 44.09 -18.92 29.39
N GLU A 324 45.37 -18.74 29.07
CA GLU A 324 45.91 -17.71 28.17
C GLU A 324 45.41 -17.83 26.71
N GLY A 325 45.29 -16.70 26.01
CA GLY A 325 45.39 -16.68 24.54
C GLY A 325 44.22 -16.16 23.70
N ALA A 326 43.61 -15.00 24.01
CA ALA A 326 42.92 -14.15 23.03
C ALA A 326 42.82 -12.68 23.51
N GLU A 327 42.78 -11.73 22.58
CA GLU A 327 42.91 -10.29 22.86
C GLU A 327 41.57 -9.55 23.05
N VAL A 328 41.61 -8.50 23.87
CA VAL A 328 40.62 -7.42 23.97
C VAL A 328 41.32 -6.15 24.47
N PRO A 329 40.80 -4.92 24.24
CA PRO A 329 39.71 -4.52 23.35
C PRO A 329 40.07 -3.31 22.44
N TYR A 330 39.18 -2.92 21.51
CA TYR A 330 39.03 -1.50 21.18
C TYR A 330 37.63 -1.11 20.71
N VAL A 331 37.06 -0.05 21.31
CA VAL A 331 35.87 0.66 20.82
C VAL A 331 36.07 2.16 20.98
N ARG A 332 36.16 2.88 19.86
CA ARG A 332 35.94 4.32 19.71
C ARG A 332 35.39 4.54 18.29
N SER A 333 34.11 4.88 18.10
CA SER A 333 33.43 6.16 18.40
C SER A 333 33.61 7.23 17.32
N ALA A 334 32.67 7.22 16.36
CA ALA A 334 32.14 8.34 15.57
C ALA A 334 33.08 9.49 15.12
N THR A 335 33.30 9.55 13.80
CA THR A 335 33.23 10.79 13.00
C THR A 335 32.42 10.49 11.73
N GLY A 336 31.79 11.50 11.12
CA GLY A 336 30.95 11.29 9.93
C GLY A 336 31.04 12.44 8.93
N SER A 337 30.75 12.14 7.65
CA SER A 337 30.40 13.10 6.60
C SER A 337 29.85 12.35 5.37
N THR A 338 28.97 12.98 4.59
CA THR A 338 28.36 12.43 3.35
C THR A 338 28.01 13.57 2.36
N PRO A 339 27.59 13.29 1.11
CA PRO A 339 27.86 12.09 0.29
C PRO A 339 28.60 12.18 -1.08
N PRO A 340 28.63 13.27 -1.90
CA PRO A 340 28.07 13.10 -3.26
C PRO A 340 28.93 13.55 -4.47
N ARG A 341 28.46 13.18 -5.68
CA ARG A 341 28.80 13.68 -7.04
C ARG A 341 30.16 13.28 -7.64
N ASP A 342 30.30 13.00 -8.94
CA ASP A 342 29.33 12.79 -10.05
C ASP A 342 30.02 11.91 -11.13
N ILE A 343 29.30 10.99 -11.78
CA ILE A 343 29.55 10.56 -13.17
C ILE A 343 28.20 10.33 -13.85
N VAL A 344 28.01 10.92 -15.04
CA VAL A 344 26.85 10.76 -15.92
C VAL A 344 27.34 10.31 -17.29
N ALA A 345 26.76 9.23 -17.85
CA ALA A 345 26.48 9.00 -19.28
C ALA A 345 26.11 7.52 -19.57
N GLU A 346 25.44 7.14 -20.67
CA GLU A 346 24.36 7.77 -21.47
C GLU A 346 23.86 6.75 -22.53
N ALA A 347 22.53 6.50 -22.59
CA ALA A 347 21.80 5.85 -23.70
C ALA A 347 22.23 4.40 -24.11
N ALA A 348 21.54 3.64 -24.99
CA ALA A 348 20.35 3.92 -25.81
C ALA A 348 19.49 2.66 -26.12
N ALA A 349 18.19 2.88 -26.35
CA ALA A 349 17.28 2.27 -27.34
C ALA A 349 17.10 0.72 -27.50
N GLU A 350 15.87 0.29 -27.23
CA GLU A 350 15.09 -0.80 -27.87
C GLU A 350 14.64 -0.45 -29.33
N PRO A 351 13.88 -1.29 -30.09
CA PRO A 351 13.75 -2.77 -30.18
C PRO A 351 13.76 -3.20 -31.71
N PRO A 352 12.87 -4.10 -32.23
CA PRO A 352 12.74 -5.56 -32.05
C PRO A 352 13.05 -6.36 -33.35
N ALA A 353 12.90 -7.70 -33.31
CA ALA A 353 12.75 -8.56 -34.49
C ALA A 353 11.77 -9.72 -34.19
N GLU A 354 11.15 -10.26 -35.25
CA GLU A 354 9.95 -11.14 -35.19
C GLU A 354 10.28 -12.64 -35.17
N ALA A 355 9.32 -13.45 -34.66
CA ALA A 355 9.19 -14.90 -34.89
C ALA A 355 7.73 -15.35 -34.69
#